data_AF-A0A6A5AA12-F1
#
_entry.id   AF-A0A6A5AA12-F1
#
_cell.length_a   1.000
_cell.length_b   1.000
_cell.length_c   1.000
_cell.angle_alpha   90.00
_cell.angle_beta   90.00
_cell.angle_gamma   90.00
#
_symmetry.space_group_name_H-M   'P 1'
#
loop_
_entity.id
_entity.type
_entity.pdbx_description
1 polymer ?
#
loop_
_entity_poly.entity_id
_entity_poly.type
_entity_poly.pdbx_seq_one_letter_code
_entity_poly.pdbx_strand_id
1 'polypeptide(L)'
;MRRSLRVVCRDSLAATPTAAVAKKRAVNDVKVEVKEEATAVTKPRSSSSKRIKKEPIPSPDKEGTTPEPPALASKKASKKELEKAAQLDTYLSFIHTRREQTGDSNKLVGAHVSGASGLENAVFNAAKIGARAFAFFTRSQRTWTCKPLTPDTIAAFHAAMKRFGYAPGDVVPHGSYLLNCGSPDAGVLQKSRDGLLDEVRRCEALGLSLYNFHPGATKNEISVDECLDLIAESIEQTLRQTTGVTILVENMSNQGSTIGGPFTHLRGIIDRVSEEHRHRVGVCLDTCHAFAAGWDLRDDA
;
A
#
# COMPACT_ATOMS: atom_id res chain seq x y z
N MET A 1 -13.19 -20.64 -9.32
CA MET A 1 -12.09 -20.06 -8.50
C MET A 1 -10.82 -20.16 -9.35
N ARG A 2 -10.45 -19.10 -10.08
CA ARG A 2 -9.28 -19.11 -10.98
C ARG A 2 -8.10 -18.48 -10.24
N ARG A 3 -6.97 -19.20 -10.15
CA ARG A 3 -5.73 -18.76 -9.49
C ARG A 3 -4.78 -18.27 -10.58
N SER A 4 -4.42 -16.98 -10.56
CA SER A 4 -3.34 -16.42 -11.37
C SER A 4 -2.02 -16.57 -10.61
N LEU A 5 -0.98 -17.05 -11.29
CA LEU A 5 0.38 -17.21 -10.78
C LEU A 5 1.19 -16.01 -11.29
N ARG A 6 1.70 -15.16 -10.40
CA ARG A 6 2.48 -13.96 -10.75
C ARG A 6 3.97 -14.22 -10.53
N VAL A 7 4.79 -13.88 -11.51
CA VAL A 7 6.26 -13.99 -11.48
C VAL A 7 6.83 -12.58 -11.60
N VAL A 8 7.75 -12.19 -10.70
CA VAL A 8 8.51 -10.94 -10.80
C VAL A 8 9.97 -11.29 -11.04
N CYS A 9 10.56 -10.73 -12.10
CA CYS A 9 11.99 -10.83 -12.41
C CYS A 9 12.67 -9.51 -12.05
N ARG A 10 13.92 -9.56 -11.56
CA ARG A 10 14.66 -8.39 -11.04
C ARG A 10 15.92 -8.21 -11.86
N ASP A 11 16.02 -7.13 -12.65
CA ASP A 11 17.27 -6.73 -13.29
C ASP A 11 17.82 -5.43 -12.68
N SER A 12 19.14 -5.42 -12.52
CA SER A 12 19.95 -4.36 -11.92
C SER A 12 20.09 -3.15 -12.86
N LEU A 13 19.72 -1.97 -12.39
CA LEU A 13 19.90 -0.70 -13.09
C LEU A 13 21.33 -0.18 -12.94
N ALA A 14 21.99 0.10 -14.07
CA ALA A 14 23.09 1.05 -14.16
C ALA A 14 22.81 1.99 -15.34
N ALA A 15 22.43 3.23 -15.04
CA ALA A 15 22.27 4.30 -16.03
C ALA A 15 23.40 5.32 -15.87
N THR A 16 24.04 5.68 -16.98
CA THR A 16 24.98 6.81 -17.09
C THR A 16 24.27 8.02 -17.73
N PRO A 17 24.61 9.27 -17.38
CA PRO A 17 23.81 10.44 -17.73
C PRO A 17 24.28 11.10 -19.03
N THR A 18 23.34 11.62 -19.83
CA THR A 18 23.60 12.61 -20.87
C THR A 18 22.70 13.82 -20.70
N ALA A 19 23.30 15.01 -20.78
CA ALA A 19 22.72 16.31 -20.50
C ALA A 19 21.85 16.84 -21.65
N ALA A 20 20.76 17.55 -21.32
CA ALA A 20 20.06 18.42 -22.25
C ALA A 20 19.52 19.71 -21.59
N VAL A 21 20.04 20.80 -22.14
CA VAL A 21 19.75 22.24 -22.09
C VAL A 21 18.36 22.70 -21.61
N ALA A 22 18.36 23.62 -20.64
CA ALA A 22 17.22 24.37 -20.13
C ALA A 22 16.82 25.55 -21.04
N LYS A 23 15.50 25.80 -21.19
CA LYS A 23 14.95 27.09 -21.63
C LYS A 23 13.97 27.63 -20.57
N LYS A 24 14.31 28.79 -20.01
CA LYS A 24 13.47 29.59 -19.11
C LYS A 24 12.27 30.16 -19.87
N ARG A 25 11.09 30.16 -19.25
CA ARG A 25 9.99 31.08 -19.58
C ARG A 25 9.41 31.71 -18.31
N ALA A 26 9.02 32.96 -18.48
CA ALA A 26 8.77 33.96 -17.46
C ALA A 26 7.50 33.72 -16.64
N VAL A 27 7.59 34.17 -15.39
CA VAL A 27 6.52 34.29 -14.40
C VAL A 27 5.66 35.51 -14.77
N ASN A 28 4.34 35.35 -14.74
CA ASN A 28 3.41 36.48 -14.70
C ASN A 28 2.63 36.41 -13.37
N ASP A 29 2.77 37.48 -12.59
CA ASP A 29 2.08 37.74 -11.34
C ASP A 29 0.56 37.83 -11.54
N VAL A 30 -0.19 37.10 -10.71
CA VAL A 30 -1.62 37.34 -10.51
C VAL A 30 -1.85 37.69 -9.04
N LYS A 31 -2.24 38.94 -8.86
CA LYS A 31 -2.64 39.60 -7.61
C LYS A 31 -4.10 39.22 -7.33
N VAL A 32 -4.41 38.63 -6.18
CA VAL A 32 -5.80 38.48 -5.72
C VAL A 32 -5.93 39.08 -4.33
N GLU A 33 -6.86 40.04 -4.24
CA GLU A 33 -7.18 40.87 -3.08
C GLU A 33 -7.92 40.08 -2.00
N VAL A 34 -7.56 40.37 -0.76
CA VAL A 34 -8.25 39.94 0.46
C VAL A 34 -9.39 40.93 0.73
N LYS A 35 -10.60 40.41 0.95
CA LYS A 35 -11.69 41.16 1.61
C LYS A 35 -12.00 40.51 2.94
N GLU A 36 -11.61 41.19 4.02
CA GLU A 36 -12.21 41.06 5.34
C GLU A 36 -13.43 42.01 5.43
N GLU A 37 -14.50 41.53 6.03
CA GLU A 37 -15.51 42.41 6.66
C GLU A 37 -15.75 41.89 8.09
N ALA A 38 -15.50 42.78 9.06
CA ALA A 38 -15.83 42.64 10.47
C ALA A 38 -17.01 43.57 10.77
N THR A 39 -18.04 43.18 11.52
CA THR A 39 -18.27 43.43 12.97
C THR A 39 -19.81 43.32 13.16
N ALA A 40 -20.42 42.93 14.28
CA ALA A 40 -20.34 43.61 15.58
C ALA A 40 -20.89 42.77 16.75
N VAL A 41 -20.47 43.22 17.93
CA VAL A 41 -20.55 42.68 19.29
C VAL A 41 -21.82 43.14 20.02
N THR A 42 -22.33 42.34 20.98
CA THR A 42 -22.74 42.83 22.33
C THR A 42 -22.90 41.69 23.35
N LYS A 43 -22.49 41.97 24.59
CA LYS A 43 -22.24 41.11 25.79
C LYS A 43 -23.42 41.18 26.82
N PRO A 44 -23.25 40.87 28.13
CA PRO A 44 -23.03 39.57 28.82
C PRO A 44 -23.98 39.35 30.04
N ARG A 45 -23.96 38.15 30.66
CA ARG A 45 -24.19 37.81 32.10
C ARG A 45 -24.32 36.27 32.20
N SER A 46 -23.91 35.52 33.21
CA SER A 46 -23.47 35.77 34.58
C SER A 46 -22.63 34.57 35.09
N SER A 47 -21.83 34.84 36.11
CA SER A 47 -20.96 33.94 36.87
C SER A 47 -21.70 32.91 37.74
N SER A 48 -21.04 31.79 38.03
CA SER A 48 -21.15 31.13 39.33
C SER A 48 -19.85 30.42 39.69
N SER A 49 -19.22 30.95 40.73
CA SER A 49 -18.00 30.51 41.39
C SER A 49 -18.26 29.33 42.34
N LYS A 50 -17.25 28.49 42.57
CA LYS A 50 -16.88 27.78 43.83
C LYS A 50 -15.70 26.86 43.51
N ARG A 51 -14.63 26.70 44.29
CA ARG A 51 -14.12 27.34 45.51
C ARG A 51 -12.68 26.82 45.65
N ILE A 52 -11.68 27.69 45.62
CA ILE A 52 -10.30 27.36 45.98
C ILE A 52 -10.21 27.35 47.52
N LYS A 53 -9.57 26.33 48.10
CA LYS A 53 -9.05 26.39 49.47
C LYS A 53 -7.56 26.09 49.43
N LYS A 54 -6.77 26.99 50.00
CA LYS A 54 -5.33 26.86 50.25
C LYS A 54 -5.07 26.44 51.71
N GLU A 55 -4.09 25.54 51.84
CA GLU A 55 -3.01 25.47 52.86
C GLU A 55 -3.33 25.02 54.31
N PRO A 56 -2.33 24.49 55.09
CA PRO A 56 -0.87 24.64 54.95
C PRO A 56 0.00 23.36 55.13
N ILE A 57 1.32 23.52 54.87
CA ILE A 57 2.43 22.59 55.12
C ILE A 57 2.83 22.62 56.61
N PRO A 58 3.23 21.47 57.21
CA PRO A 58 4.61 21.37 57.72
C PRO A 58 5.26 19.97 57.53
N SER A 59 6.57 19.97 57.27
CA SER A 59 7.51 18.82 57.44
C SER A 59 7.96 18.72 58.92
N PRO A 60 8.72 17.69 59.44
CA PRO A 60 9.62 16.75 58.75
C PRO A 60 9.67 15.28 59.26
N ASP A 61 10.39 14.45 58.50
CA ASP A 61 11.12 13.18 58.79
C ASP A 61 10.46 12.01 59.54
N LYS A 62 10.40 10.85 58.87
CA LYS A 62 10.93 9.55 59.36
C LYS A 62 11.04 8.50 58.25
N GLU A 63 12.18 7.80 58.28
CA GLU A 63 12.64 6.70 57.43
C GLU A 63 11.64 5.53 57.33
N GLY A 64 11.72 4.78 56.22
CA GLY A 64 11.30 3.37 56.23
C GLY A 64 10.80 2.80 54.90
N THR A 65 11.68 2.07 54.23
CA THR A 65 11.40 0.94 53.31
C THR A 65 10.93 1.27 51.88
N THR A 66 11.82 1.03 50.92
CA THR A 66 11.49 0.80 49.51
C THR A 66 10.56 -0.41 49.39
N PRO A 67 9.38 -0.31 48.76
CA PRO A 67 8.64 -1.50 48.36
C PRO A 67 9.34 -2.14 47.15
N GLU A 68 9.62 -3.44 47.24
CA GLU A 68 10.02 -4.26 46.09
C GLU A 68 9.04 -4.07 44.92
N PRO A 69 9.51 -4.02 43.67
CA PRO A 69 8.62 -4.07 42.53
C PRO A 69 7.84 -5.40 42.55
N PRO A 70 6.51 -5.39 42.35
CA PRO A 70 5.75 -6.62 42.33
C PRO A 70 6.25 -7.51 41.19
N ALA A 71 6.60 -8.75 41.54
CA ALA A 71 6.98 -9.78 40.60
C ALA A 71 5.98 -9.81 39.43
N LEU A 72 6.47 -9.68 38.20
CA LEU A 72 5.66 -9.87 37.00
C LEU A 72 5.06 -11.28 37.06
N ALA A 73 3.77 -11.35 37.38
CA ALA A 73 3.01 -12.58 37.27
C ALA A 73 2.97 -13.00 35.80
N SER A 74 3.80 -13.97 35.44
CA SER A 74 3.76 -14.67 34.16
C SER A 74 2.37 -15.29 33.97
N LYS A 75 1.51 -14.65 33.19
CA LYS A 75 0.24 -15.24 32.75
C LYS A 75 0.54 -16.47 31.91
N LYS A 76 0.15 -17.66 32.39
CA LYS A 76 0.17 -18.90 31.58
C LYS A 76 -0.66 -18.67 30.32
N ALA A 77 -0.06 -18.92 29.15
CA ALA A 77 -0.75 -18.86 27.88
C ALA A 77 -1.95 -19.82 27.86
N SER A 78 -3.05 -19.40 27.26
CA SER A 78 -4.23 -20.23 27.09
C SER A 78 -3.94 -21.41 26.15
N LYS A 79 -4.68 -22.52 26.32
CA LYS A 79 -4.60 -23.70 25.44
C LYS A 79 -4.68 -23.34 23.95
N LYS A 80 -5.55 -22.38 23.61
CA LYS A 80 -5.75 -21.89 22.23
C LYS A 80 -4.53 -21.15 21.68
N GLU A 81 -3.83 -20.39 22.51
CA GLU A 81 -2.59 -19.70 22.11
C GLU A 81 -1.45 -20.68 21.86
N LEU A 82 -1.35 -21.73 22.68
CA LEU A 82 -0.38 -22.81 22.49
C LEU A 82 -0.63 -23.60 21.20
N GLU A 83 -1.89 -23.94 20.92
CA GLU A 83 -2.29 -24.61 19.67
C GLU A 83 -1.98 -23.75 18.44
N LYS A 84 -2.28 -22.44 18.50
CA LYS A 84 -1.92 -21.50 17.43
C LYS A 84 -0.41 -21.41 17.24
N ALA A 85 0.37 -21.35 18.32
CA ALA A 85 1.83 -21.31 18.24
C ALA A 85 2.40 -22.56 17.55
N ALA A 86 1.97 -23.75 17.97
CA ALA A 86 2.39 -25.02 17.37
C ALA A 86 2.02 -25.12 15.88
N GLN A 87 0.84 -24.61 15.50
CA GLN A 87 0.44 -24.54 14.10
C GLN A 87 1.35 -23.60 13.29
N LEU A 88 1.70 -22.43 13.83
CA LEU A 88 2.62 -21.50 13.16
C LEU A 88 4.04 -22.08 13.04
N ASP A 89 4.50 -22.87 14.00
CA ASP A 89 5.79 -23.56 13.91
C ASP A 89 5.79 -24.64 12.83
N THR A 90 4.65 -25.32 12.65
CA THR A 90 4.46 -26.25 11.53
C THR A 90 4.56 -25.53 10.18
N TYR A 91 3.93 -24.36 10.04
CA TYR A 91 4.04 -23.55 8.82
C TYR A 91 5.47 -23.05 8.58
N LEU A 92 6.19 -22.72 9.67
CA LEU A 92 7.57 -22.24 9.60
C LEU A 92 8.50 -23.36 9.11
N SER A 93 8.39 -24.56 9.67
CA SER A 93 9.12 -25.73 9.21
C SER A 93 8.84 -26.05 7.73
N PHE A 94 7.56 -25.92 7.31
CA PHE A 94 7.18 -26.17 5.92
C PHE A 94 7.80 -25.17 4.94
N ILE A 95 7.76 -23.86 5.23
CA ILE A 95 8.36 -22.85 4.35
C ILE A 95 9.90 -22.98 4.30
N HIS A 96 10.56 -23.35 5.41
CA HIS A 96 12.00 -23.63 5.41
C HIS A 96 12.33 -24.80 4.50
N THR A 97 11.62 -25.92 4.65
CA THR A 97 11.80 -27.10 3.78
C THR A 97 11.60 -26.74 2.30
N ARG A 98 10.58 -25.93 1.98
CA ARG A 98 10.33 -25.50 0.59
C ARG A 98 11.42 -24.59 0.04
N ARG A 99 12.00 -23.71 0.87
CA ARG A 99 13.13 -22.86 0.48
C ARG A 99 14.39 -23.68 0.24
N GLU A 100 14.66 -24.67 1.08
CA GLU A 100 15.78 -25.61 0.89
C GLU A 100 15.63 -26.40 -0.42
N GLN A 101 14.45 -26.95 -0.68
CA GLN A 101 14.13 -27.70 -1.90
C GLN A 101 14.16 -26.87 -3.19
N THR A 102 14.14 -25.55 -3.09
CA THR A 102 14.12 -24.64 -4.25
C THR A 102 15.25 -23.61 -4.18
N GLY A 103 16.29 -23.89 -3.40
CA GLY A 103 17.41 -22.96 -3.14
C GLY A 103 18.27 -22.67 -4.37
N ASP A 104 18.19 -23.53 -5.39
CA ASP A 104 18.79 -23.38 -6.71
C ASP A 104 18.03 -22.40 -7.63
N SER A 105 16.78 -22.07 -7.29
CA SER A 105 15.91 -21.20 -8.08
C SER A 105 15.78 -19.80 -7.47
N ASN A 106 16.04 -18.78 -8.29
CA ASN A 106 15.78 -17.38 -7.96
C ASN A 106 14.29 -16.98 -8.12
N LYS A 107 13.42 -17.89 -8.57
CA LYS A 107 12.01 -17.58 -8.81
C LYS A 107 11.23 -17.52 -7.50
N LEU A 108 10.46 -16.45 -7.33
CA LEU A 108 9.52 -16.28 -6.24
C LEU A 108 8.12 -16.71 -6.70
N VAL A 109 7.60 -17.79 -6.12
CA VAL A 109 6.31 -18.37 -6.50
C VAL A 109 5.37 -18.35 -5.31
N GLY A 110 4.12 -17.98 -5.58
CA GLY A 110 3.13 -17.73 -4.56
C GLY A 110 1.70 -17.74 -5.06
N ALA A 111 0.82 -17.21 -4.21
CA ALA A 111 -0.58 -17.01 -4.53
C ALA A 111 -1.09 -15.71 -3.94
N HIS A 112 -2.22 -15.23 -4.45
CA HIS A 112 -3.03 -14.24 -3.75
C HIS A 112 -3.76 -14.92 -2.58
N VAL A 113 -3.45 -14.50 -1.35
CA VAL A 113 -3.97 -15.08 -0.11
C VAL A 113 -4.87 -14.09 0.62
N SER A 114 -5.64 -14.59 1.58
CA SER A 114 -6.55 -13.76 2.39
C SER A 114 -5.82 -13.16 3.59
N GLY A 115 -5.99 -11.86 3.81
CA GLY A 115 -5.64 -11.14 5.05
C GLY A 115 -6.86 -10.87 5.94
N ALA A 116 -7.94 -11.66 5.78
CA ALA A 116 -9.15 -11.50 6.60
C ALA A 116 -8.85 -11.75 8.08
N SER A 117 -9.56 -11.04 8.96
CA SER A 117 -9.43 -11.14 10.42
C SER A 117 -8.04 -10.82 10.97
N GLY A 118 -7.23 -10.06 10.23
CA GLY A 118 -5.88 -9.62 10.60
C GLY A 118 -4.94 -9.71 9.40
N LEU A 119 -4.22 -8.62 9.09
CA LEU A 119 -3.35 -8.58 7.89
C LEU A 119 -2.17 -9.56 8.00
N GLU A 120 -1.69 -9.82 9.20
CA GLU A 120 -0.67 -10.82 9.49
C GLU A 120 -1.10 -12.24 9.07
N ASN A 121 -2.40 -12.51 9.01
CA ASN A 121 -2.91 -13.80 8.52
C ASN A 121 -2.59 -14.02 7.04
N ALA A 122 -2.37 -12.96 6.23
CA ALA A 122 -1.89 -13.12 4.87
C ALA A 122 -0.52 -13.82 4.86
N VAL A 123 0.39 -13.40 5.74
CA VAL A 123 1.72 -14.03 5.91
C VAL A 123 1.59 -15.49 6.34
N PHE A 124 0.73 -15.77 7.31
CA PHE A 124 0.51 -17.13 7.80
C PHE A 124 -0.10 -18.03 6.71
N ASN A 125 -1.05 -17.52 5.93
CA ASN A 125 -1.68 -18.24 4.84
C ASN A 125 -0.70 -18.51 3.68
N ALA A 126 0.22 -17.58 3.40
CA ALA A 126 1.30 -17.79 2.44
C ALA A 126 2.28 -18.87 2.93
N ALA A 127 2.70 -18.80 4.18
CA ALA A 127 3.59 -19.80 4.78
C ALA A 127 2.95 -21.20 4.83
N LYS A 128 1.66 -21.28 5.14
CA LYS A 128 0.88 -22.53 5.14
C LYS A 128 0.94 -23.28 3.81
N ILE A 129 1.01 -22.57 2.68
CA ILE A 129 1.11 -23.17 1.35
C ILE A 129 2.54 -23.25 0.82
N GLY A 130 3.54 -22.90 1.64
CA GLY A 130 4.95 -22.93 1.26
C GLY A 130 5.31 -21.91 0.19
N ALA A 131 4.58 -20.80 0.14
CA ALA A 131 4.81 -19.74 -0.85
C ALA A 131 6.09 -18.98 -0.54
N ARG A 132 6.87 -18.66 -1.57
CA ARG A 132 8.09 -17.82 -1.45
C ARG A 132 7.80 -16.33 -1.66
N ALA A 133 6.66 -16.02 -2.28
CA ALA A 133 6.09 -14.69 -2.42
C ALA A 133 4.57 -14.76 -2.23
N PHE A 134 3.88 -13.65 -2.04
CA PHE A 134 2.41 -13.66 -2.04
C PHE A 134 1.81 -12.30 -2.39
N ALA A 135 0.54 -12.31 -2.75
CA ALA A 135 -0.26 -11.10 -2.92
C ALA A 135 -1.43 -11.10 -1.92
N PHE A 136 -1.93 -9.93 -1.58
CA PHE A 136 -3.11 -9.76 -0.73
C PHE A 136 -3.71 -8.37 -0.93
N PHE A 137 -4.92 -8.13 -0.41
CA PHE A 137 -5.49 -6.79 -0.32
C PHE A 137 -5.14 -6.16 1.04
N THR A 138 -4.64 -4.92 1.07
CA THR A 138 -4.34 -4.21 2.33
C THR A 138 -5.59 -3.70 3.05
N ARG A 139 -6.73 -3.71 2.35
CA ARG A 139 -8.04 -3.26 2.83
C ARG A 139 -9.18 -3.96 2.06
N SER A 140 -10.43 -3.64 2.39
CA SER A 140 -11.59 -4.15 1.64
C SER A 140 -11.62 -3.57 0.23
N GLN A 141 -11.77 -4.44 -0.77
CA GLN A 141 -11.97 -4.06 -2.17
C GLN A 141 -13.41 -3.58 -2.51
N ARG A 142 -14.32 -3.62 -1.53
CA ARG A 142 -15.78 -3.43 -1.72
C ARG A 142 -16.23 -2.03 -1.36
N THR A 143 -15.39 -1.28 -0.66
CA THR A 143 -15.74 0.00 -0.05
C THR A 143 -14.67 1.03 -0.38
N TRP A 144 -15.11 2.28 -0.52
CA TRP A 144 -14.21 3.42 -0.67
C TRP A 144 -13.54 3.79 0.65
N THR A 145 -14.27 3.68 1.76
CA THR A 145 -13.78 4.01 3.10
C THR A 145 -13.29 2.76 3.80
N CYS A 146 -12.15 2.88 4.47
CA CYS A 146 -11.54 1.84 5.30
C CYS A 146 -10.96 2.48 6.57
N LYS A 147 -10.91 1.71 7.65
CA LYS A 147 -10.27 2.19 8.89
C LYS A 147 -8.75 2.32 8.66
N PRO A 148 -8.12 3.35 9.26
CA PRO A 148 -6.66 3.44 9.29
C PRO A 148 -6.03 2.18 9.88
N LEU A 149 -4.81 1.86 9.45
CA LEU A 149 -4.02 0.81 10.10
C LEU A 149 -3.69 1.23 11.53
N THR A 150 -3.90 0.33 12.49
CA THR A 150 -3.48 0.56 13.87
C THR A 150 -1.99 0.21 14.04
N PRO A 151 -1.28 0.84 14.99
CA PRO A 151 0.10 0.45 15.31
C PRO A 151 0.25 -1.04 15.62
N ASP A 152 -0.72 -1.64 16.32
CA ASP A 152 -0.72 -3.07 16.63
C ASP A 152 -0.83 -3.94 15.38
N THR A 153 -1.64 -3.53 14.39
CA THR A 153 -1.77 -4.26 13.11
C THR A 153 -0.46 -4.22 12.35
N ILE A 154 0.19 -3.05 12.29
CA ILE A 154 1.48 -2.86 11.63
C ILE A 154 2.55 -3.73 12.32
N ALA A 155 2.63 -3.66 13.65
CA ALA A 155 3.59 -4.44 14.44
C ALA A 155 3.38 -5.95 14.26
N ALA A 156 2.13 -6.43 14.28
CA ALA A 156 1.81 -7.83 14.06
C ALA A 156 2.22 -8.31 12.66
N PHE A 157 1.97 -7.48 11.63
CA PHE A 157 2.37 -7.79 10.26
C PHE A 157 3.90 -7.86 10.11
N HIS A 158 4.64 -6.88 10.64
CA HIS A 158 6.11 -6.89 10.63
C HIS A 158 6.68 -8.10 11.39
N ALA A 159 6.12 -8.43 12.55
CA ALA A 159 6.53 -9.61 13.31
C ALA A 159 6.31 -10.91 12.53
N ALA A 160 5.19 -11.03 11.82
CA ALA A 160 4.91 -12.17 10.95
C ALA A 160 5.87 -12.23 9.76
N MET A 161 6.09 -11.12 9.05
CA MET A 161 7.05 -11.04 7.94
C MET A 161 8.44 -11.49 8.37
N LYS A 162 8.92 -10.99 9.52
CA LYS A 162 10.22 -11.38 10.11
C LYS A 162 10.25 -12.85 10.50
N ARG A 163 9.22 -13.36 11.18
CA ARG A 163 9.15 -14.76 11.62
C ARG A 163 9.25 -15.74 10.46
N PHE A 164 8.56 -15.45 9.35
CA PHE A 164 8.55 -16.30 8.16
C PHE A 164 9.60 -15.90 7.11
N GLY A 165 10.44 -14.91 7.40
CA GLY A 165 11.56 -14.49 6.55
C GLY A 165 11.16 -13.99 5.17
N TYR A 166 10.07 -13.22 5.07
CA TYR A 166 9.70 -12.54 3.82
C TYR A 166 10.34 -11.14 3.78
N ALA A 167 10.90 -10.78 2.63
CA ALA A 167 11.39 -9.44 2.35
C ALA A 167 10.26 -8.54 1.78
N PRO A 168 10.40 -7.20 1.84
CA PRO A 168 9.42 -6.26 1.28
C PRO A 168 9.03 -6.53 -0.18
N GLY A 169 9.99 -7.00 -1.00
CA GLY A 169 9.78 -7.29 -2.42
C GLY A 169 9.14 -8.65 -2.71
N ASP A 170 9.01 -9.52 -1.71
CA ASP A 170 8.35 -10.83 -1.87
C ASP A 170 6.82 -10.70 -1.82
N VAL A 171 6.31 -9.52 -1.51
CA VAL A 171 4.89 -9.27 -1.28
C VAL A 171 4.38 -8.21 -2.24
N VAL A 172 3.34 -8.55 -2.98
CA VAL A 172 2.73 -7.65 -3.98
C VAL A 172 1.27 -7.41 -3.60
N PRO A 173 0.96 -6.41 -2.77
CA PRO A 173 -0.41 -6.00 -2.52
C PRO A 173 -1.13 -5.64 -3.81
N HIS A 174 -2.39 -6.03 -3.90
CA HIS A 174 -3.25 -5.69 -5.02
C HIS A 174 -4.21 -4.58 -4.62
N GLY A 175 -4.44 -3.64 -5.52
CA GLY A 175 -5.36 -2.54 -5.34
C GLY A 175 -6.82 -2.93 -5.48
N SER A 176 -7.70 -2.14 -4.88
CA SER A 176 -9.15 -2.32 -4.99
C SER A 176 -9.64 -2.28 -6.45
N TYR A 177 -10.57 -3.17 -6.81
CA TYR A 177 -11.20 -3.17 -8.13
C TYR A 177 -12.15 -1.98 -8.35
N LEU A 178 -12.41 -1.17 -7.32
CA LEU A 178 -13.19 0.06 -7.44
C LEU A 178 -12.40 1.19 -8.13
N LEU A 179 -11.07 1.13 -8.08
CA LEU A 179 -10.22 2.18 -8.63
C LEU A 179 -10.39 2.26 -10.15
N ASN A 180 -10.63 3.47 -10.64
CA ASN A 180 -10.48 3.84 -12.04
C ASN A 180 -9.69 5.16 -12.10
N CYS A 181 -8.36 5.06 -12.12
CA CYS A 181 -7.47 6.24 -12.12
C CYS A 181 -7.47 6.99 -13.46
N GLY A 182 -8.16 6.46 -14.47
CA GLY A 182 -8.42 7.11 -15.76
C GLY A 182 -9.89 7.43 -15.99
N SER A 183 -10.69 7.54 -14.91
CA SER A 183 -12.14 7.76 -15.02
C SER A 183 -12.47 9.13 -15.63
N PRO A 184 -13.39 9.19 -16.60
CA PRO A 184 -13.92 10.46 -17.11
C PRO A 184 -14.87 11.14 -16.09
N ASP A 185 -15.50 10.37 -15.21
CA ASP A 185 -16.28 10.91 -14.09
C ASP A 185 -15.34 11.46 -13.01
N ALA A 186 -15.41 12.77 -12.77
CA ALA A 186 -14.55 13.48 -11.83
C ALA A 186 -14.69 12.99 -10.39
N GLY A 187 -15.89 12.55 -9.98
CA GLY A 187 -16.13 12.03 -8.63
C GLY A 187 -15.47 10.68 -8.40
N VAL A 188 -15.56 9.77 -9.36
CA VAL A 188 -14.88 8.47 -9.37
C VAL A 188 -13.37 8.65 -9.51
N LEU A 189 -12.92 9.59 -10.34
CA LEU A 189 -11.50 9.91 -10.49
C LEU A 189 -10.90 10.36 -9.17
N GLN A 190 -11.54 11.32 -8.48
CA GLN A 190 -11.06 11.79 -7.18
C GLN A 190 -11.05 10.68 -6.13
N LYS A 191 -12.13 9.89 -6.02
CA LYS A 191 -12.18 8.72 -5.12
C LYS A 191 -11.09 7.69 -5.44
N SER A 192 -10.76 7.51 -6.72
CA SER A 192 -9.70 6.61 -7.16
C SER A 192 -8.31 7.13 -6.80
N ARG A 193 -8.07 8.44 -6.95
CA ARG A 193 -6.83 9.09 -6.51
C ARG A 193 -6.63 8.99 -5.00
N ASP A 194 -7.68 9.29 -4.23
CA ASP A 194 -7.65 9.18 -2.77
C ASP A 194 -7.41 7.72 -2.34
N GLY A 195 -8.08 6.77 -3.01
CA GLY A 195 -7.93 5.34 -2.74
C GLY A 195 -6.56 4.79 -3.12
N LEU A 196 -5.98 5.22 -4.24
CA LEU A 196 -4.62 4.87 -4.65
C LEU A 196 -3.60 5.38 -3.62
N LEU A 197 -3.73 6.64 -3.21
CA LEU A 197 -2.87 7.23 -2.20
C LEU A 197 -2.96 6.52 -0.85
N ASP A 198 -4.17 6.21 -0.37
CA ASP A 198 -4.37 5.43 0.87
C ASP A 198 -3.70 4.06 0.76
N GLU A 199 -3.91 3.32 -0.34
CA GLU A 199 -3.36 1.98 -0.48
C GLU A 199 -1.83 1.97 -0.59
N VAL A 200 -1.21 2.94 -1.25
CA VAL A 200 0.25 3.09 -1.30
C VAL A 200 0.81 3.47 0.07
N ARG A 201 0.17 4.38 0.81
CA ARG A 201 0.55 4.72 2.20
C ARG A 201 0.44 3.53 3.15
N ARG A 202 -0.55 2.66 2.94
CA ARG A 202 -0.66 1.40 3.69
C ARG A 202 0.50 0.47 3.37
N CYS A 203 0.95 0.41 2.11
CA CYS A 203 2.14 -0.37 1.75
C CYS A 203 3.39 0.18 2.44
N GLU A 204 3.59 1.50 2.49
CA GLU A 204 4.68 2.14 3.24
C GLU A 204 4.63 1.77 4.72
N ALA A 205 3.46 1.92 5.35
CA ALA A 205 3.28 1.63 6.78
C ALA A 205 3.54 0.15 7.12
N LEU A 206 3.26 -0.77 6.19
CA LEU A 206 3.52 -2.20 6.32
C LEU A 206 4.94 -2.60 5.87
N GLY A 207 5.78 -1.64 5.49
CA GLY A 207 7.16 -1.87 5.06
C GLY A 207 7.29 -2.62 3.74
N LEU A 208 6.31 -2.50 2.85
CA LEU A 208 6.27 -3.16 1.55
C LEU A 208 6.84 -2.23 0.46
N SER A 209 7.46 -2.80 -0.58
CA SER A 209 8.12 -2.01 -1.63
C SER A 209 7.39 -2.00 -2.97
N LEU A 210 6.32 -2.78 -3.11
CA LEU A 210 5.54 -2.94 -4.34
C LEU A 210 4.06 -2.69 -4.05
N TYR A 211 3.33 -2.18 -5.03
CA TYR A 211 1.88 -2.09 -5.01
C TYR A 211 1.36 -2.25 -6.43
N ASN A 212 0.42 -3.16 -6.66
CA ASN A 212 -0.11 -3.47 -7.98
C ASN A 212 -1.55 -3.01 -8.15
N PHE A 213 -1.90 -2.44 -9.30
CA PHE A 213 -3.29 -2.09 -9.61
C PHE A 213 -3.61 -2.20 -11.10
N HIS A 214 -4.91 -2.26 -11.40
CA HIS A 214 -5.40 -2.14 -12.77
C HIS A 214 -5.48 -0.64 -13.15
N PRO A 215 -4.90 -0.21 -14.29
CA PRO A 215 -4.79 1.21 -14.64
C PRO A 215 -6.12 1.97 -14.65
N GLY A 216 -7.13 1.42 -15.32
CA GLY A 216 -8.45 2.06 -15.43
C GLY A 216 -9.18 1.70 -16.73
N ALA A 217 -10.20 2.49 -17.05
CA ALA A 217 -11.01 2.34 -18.26
C ALA A 217 -11.57 3.70 -18.72
N THR A 218 -11.64 3.89 -20.04
CA THR A 218 -12.14 5.14 -20.67
C THR A 218 -13.66 5.32 -20.53
N LYS A 219 -14.38 4.26 -20.15
CA LYS A 219 -15.85 4.18 -20.15
C LYS A 219 -16.50 4.46 -21.51
N ASN A 220 -15.73 4.48 -22.59
CA ASN A 220 -16.15 4.94 -23.93
C ASN A 220 -16.59 6.42 -23.97
N GLU A 221 -16.17 7.23 -23.00
CA GLU A 221 -16.53 8.66 -22.91
C GLU A 221 -15.35 9.59 -23.23
N ILE A 222 -14.12 9.09 -23.10
CA ILE A 222 -12.88 9.81 -23.44
C ILE A 222 -11.99 8.96 -24.34
N SER A 223 -11.03 9.59 -25.00
CA SER A 223 -10.03 8.91 -25.80
C SER A 223 -9.08 8.07 -24.93
N VAL A 224 -8.35 7.14 -25.58
CA VAL A 224 -7.30 6.36 -24.91
C VAL A 224 -6.24 7.31 -24.35
N ASP A 225 -5.74 8.25 -25.15
CA ASP A 225 -4.68 9.17 -24.73
C ASP A 225 -5.07 10.03 -23.52
N GLU A 226 -6.28 10.59 -23.50
CA GLU A 226 -6.78 11.32 -22.33
C GLU A 226 -6.84 10.42 -21.08
N CYS A 227 -7.23 9.16 -21.24
CA CYS A 227 -7.25 8.20 -20.13
C CYS A 227 -5.84 7.88 -19.63
N LEU A 228 -4.86 7.72 -20.53
CA LEU A 228 -3.44 7.52 -20.16
C LEU A 228 -2.90 8.73 -19.39
N ASP A 229 -3.25 9.96 -19.81
CA ASP A 229 -2.87 11.20 -19.10
C ASP A 229 -3.42 11.21 -17.67
N LEU A 230 -4.71 10.91 -17.49
CA LEU A 230 -5.35 10.86 -16.16
C LEU A 230 -4.73 9.80 -15.24
N ILE A 231 -4.39 8.63 -15.79
CA ILE A 231 -3.74 7.56 -15.03
C ILE A 231 -2.34 7.99 -14.60
N ALA A 232 -1.54 8.54 -15.51
CA ALA A 232 -0.20 9.03 -15.22
C ALA A 232 -0.24 10.15 -14.17
N GLU A 233 -1.18 11.09 -14.28
CA GLU A 233 -1.38 12.15 -13.29
C GLU A 233 -1.73 11.59 -11.91
N SER A 234 -2.60 10.58 -11.85
CA SER A 234 -3.00 9.93 -10.58
C SER A 234 -1.84 9.20 -9.90
N ILE A 235 -0.99 8.52 -10.69
CA ILE A 235 0.25 7.89 -10.23
C ILE A 235 1.20 8.97 -9.68
N GLU A 236 1.44 10.01 -10.48
CA GLU A 236 2.35 11.09 -10.15
C GLU A 236 1.93 11.84 -8.87
N GLN A 237 0.63 12.14 -8.69
CA GLN A 237 0.09 12.72 -7.46
C GLN A 237 0.33 11.84 -6.23
N THR A 238 0.25 10.53 -6.39
CA THR A 238 0.51 9.56 -5.31
C THR A 238 1.99 9.49 -4.98
N LEU A 239 2.85 9.42 -6.00
CA LEU A 239 4.30 9.33 -5.84
C LEU A 239 4.87 10.59 -5.18
N ARG A 240 4.36 11.79 -5.48
CA ARG A 240 4.76 13.03 -4.79
C ARG A 240 4.50 13.03 -3.28
N GLN A 241 3.63 12.17 -2.79
CA GLN A 241 3.17 12.13 -1.40
C GLN A 241 3.58 10.86 -0.65
N THR A 242 4.39 10.01 -1.28
CA THR A 242 4.81 8.69 -0.78
C THR A 242 6.25 8.42 -1.19
N THR A 243 6.87 7.43 -0.58
CA THR A 243 8.27 7.03 -0.71
C THR A 243 8.38 5.49 -0.68
N GLY A 244 9.48 4.93 -1.17
CA GLY A 244 9.80 3.50 -0.99
C GLY A 244 8.94 2.46 -1.74
N VAL A 245 7.73 2.81 -2.19
CA VAL A 245 6.83 1.92 -2.91
C VAL A 245 6.90 2.18 -4.42
N THR A 246 7.07 1.10 -5.20
CA THR A 246 6.93 1.09 -6.66
C THR A 246 5.51 0.69 -7.03
N ILE A 247 4.85 1.51 -7.84
CA ILE A 247 3.50 1.23 -8.37
C ILE A 247 3.65 0.39 -9.65
N LEU A 248 3.04 -0.80 -9.64
CA LEU A 248 2.99 -1.72 -10.77
C LEU A 248 1.66 -1.56 -11.51
N VAL A 249 1.74 -1.13 -12.76
CA VAL A 249 0.60 -1.04 -13.67
C VAL A 249 0.39 -2.42 -14.31
N GLU A 250 -0.74 -3.05 -14.02
CA GLU A 250 -1.05 -4.39 -14.55
C GLU A 250 -1.62 -4.32 -15.98
N ASN A 251 -1.22 -5.25 -16.85
CA ASN A 251 -1.89 -5.44 -18.14
C ASN A 251 -3.32 -5.99 -17.94
N MET A 252 -4.20 -5.71 -18.87
CA MET A 252 -5.63 -6.04 -18.80
C MET A 252 -6.06 -6.89 -19.99
N SER A 253 -7.24 -7.52 -19.89
CA SER A 253 -7.77 -8.44 -20.91
C SER A 253 -8.36 -7.75 -22.15
N ASN A 254 -8.12 -6.45 -22.34
CA ASN A 254 -8.72 -5.63 -23.40
C ASN A 254 -10.26 -5.71 -23.46
N GLN A 255 -10.91 -5.95 -22.31
CA GLN A 255 -12.37 -6.07 -22.23
C GLN A 255 -13.02 -4.68 -22.20
N GLY A 256 -14.01 -4.46 -23.05
CA GLY A 256 -14.77 -3.20 -23.09
C GLY A 256 -13.85 -2.01 -23.34
N SER A 257 -13.83 -1.07 -22.39
CA SER A 257 -13.04 0.17 -22.45
C SER A 257 -11.80 0.15 -21.54
N THR A 258 -11.35 -1.02 -21.10
CA THR A 258 -10.19 -1.14 -20.20
C THR A 258 -8.88 -0.72 -20.86
N ILE A 259 -8.04 -0.01 -20.11
CA ILE A 259 -6.66 0.32 -20.49
C ILE A 259 -5.73 -0.82 -20.08
N GLY A 260 -4.66 -1.06 -20.84
CA GLY A 260 -3.66 -2.09 -20.53
C GLY A 260 -3.74 -3.38 -21.34
N GLY A 261 -4.64 -3.49 -22.33
CA GLY A 261 -4.64 -4.62 -23.27
C GLY A 261 -3.39 -4.66 -24.15
N PRO A 262 -3.23 -3.69 -25.07
CA PRO A 262 -1.96 -3.45 -25.74
C PRO A 262 -0.88 -2.97 -24.76
N PHE A 263 0.33 -3.54 -24.83
CA PHE A 263 1.46 -3.08 -24.00
C PHE A 263 1.88 -1.63 -24.29
N THR A 264 1.53 -1.09 -25.46
CA THR A 264 1.68 0.34 -25.77
C THR A 264 0.89 1.24 -24.82
N HIS A 265 -0.21 0.76 -24.22
CA HIS A 265 -0.92 1.51 -23.18
C HIS A 265 -0.09 1.63 -21.90
N LEU A 266 0.55 0.52 -21.47
CA LEU A 266 1.42 0.53 -20.29
C LEU A 266 2.61 1.45 -20.48
N ARG A 267 3.28 1.34 -21.64
CA ARG A 267 4.33 2.27 -22.05
C ARG A 267 3.84 3.71 -22.05
N GLY A 268 2.66 3.95 -22.64
CA GLY A 268 2.07 5.27 -22.74
C GLY A 268 1.83 5.93 -21.37
N ILE A 269 1.47 5.16 -20.34
CA ILE A 269 1.37 5.65 -18.96
C ILE A 269 2.76 5.98 -18.39
N ILE A 270 3.72 5.06 -18.51
CA ILE A 270 5.08 5.21 -17.95
C ILE A 270 5.81 6.40 -18.55
N ASP A 271 5.68 6.61 -19.87
CA ASP A 271 6.32 7.72 -20.60
C ASP A 271 5.78 9.09 -20.14
N ARG A 272 4.53 9.14 -19.64
CA ARG A 272 3.87 10.37 -19.15
C ARG A 272 4.16 10.69 -17.68
N VAL A 273 4.62 9.72 -16.89
CA VAL A 273 5.10 9.97 -15.53
C VAL A 273 6.42 10.74 -15.59
N SER A 274 6.63 11.69 -14.67
CA SER A 274 7.84 12.53 -14.65
C SER A 274 9.12 11.71 -14.53
N GLU A 275 10.23 12.20 -15.08
CA GLU A 275 11.51 11.48 -15.00
C GLU A 275 11.95 11.23 -13.55
N GLU A 276 11.67 12.20 -12.67
CA GLU A 276 11.92 12.11 -11.23
C GLU A 276 11.24 10.89 -10.60
N HIS A 277 9.99 10.61 -10.96
CA HIS A 277 9.19 9.54 -10.35
C HIS A 277 9.16 8.23 -11.14
N ARG A 278 9.59 8.24 -12.40
CA ARG A 278 9.49 7.08 -13.31
C ARG A 278 10.17 5.82 -12.77
N HIS A 279 11.24 5.96 -11.99
CA HIS A 279 11.93 4.85 -11.35
C HIS A 279 11.08 4.07 -10.32
N ARG A 280 9.94 4.63 -9.89
CA ARG A 280 8.96 3.98 -9.00
C ARG A 280 7.68 3.55 -9.72
N VAL A 281 7.75 3.41 -11.05
CA VAL A 281 6.66 2.85 -11.85
C VAL A 281 7.19 1.62 -12.58
N GLY A 282 6.49 0.50 -12.39
CA GLY A 282 6.78 -0.76 -13.06
C GLY A 282 5.54 -1.36 -13.68
N VAL A 283 5.67 -2.58 -14.18
CA VAL A 283 4.56 -3.33 -14.77
C VAL A 283 4.35 -4.65 -14.04
N CYS A 284 3.11 -5.11 -13.97
CA CYS A 284 2.76 -6.48 -13.61
C CYS A 284 2.15 -7.15 -14.83
N LEU A 285 2.67 -8.32 -15.22
CA LEU A 285 2.13 -9.10 -16.32
C LEU A 285 1.29 -10.26 -15.77
N ASP A 286 -0.01 -10.17 -15.95
CA ASP A 286 -0.95 -11.28 -15.81
C ASP A 286 -1.08 -12.00 -17.16
N THR A 287 -0.68 -13.27 -17.16
CA THR A 287 -0.66 -14.12 -18.36
C THR A 287 -2.04 -14.44 -18.88
N CYS A 288 -3.06 -14.53 -18.01
CA CYS A 288 -4.44 -14.72 -18.43
C CYS A 288 -4.98 -13.47 -19.11
N HIS A 289 -4.66 -12.28 -18.59
CA HIS A 289 -5.01 -11.01 -19.22
C HIS A 289 -4.32 -10.85 -20.57
N ALA A 290 -3.02 -11.15 -20.65
CA ALA A 290 -2.25 -11.05 -21.89
C ALA A 290 -2.84 -11.98 -22.95
N PHE A 291 -3.08 -13.24 -22.60
CA PHE A 291 -3.71 -14.21 -23.50
C PHE A 291 -5.09 -13.76 -23.97
N ALA A 292 -5.94 -13.28 -23.06
CA ALA A 292 -7.27 -12.76 -23.41
C ALA A 292 -7.21 -11.50 -24.30
N ALA A 293 -6.16 -10.69 -24.16
CA ALA A 293 -5.91 -9.51 -25.00
C ALA A 293 -5.30 -9.85 -26.37
N GLY A 294 -5.01 -11.13 -26.65
CA GLY A 294 -4.50 -11.61 -27.95
C GLY A 294 -2.99 -11.85 -28.00
N TRP A 295 -2.28 -11.82 -26.87
CA TRP A 295 -0.87 -12.19 -26.80
C TRP A 295 -0.73 -13.71 -26.65
N ASP A 296 -0.25 -14.40 -27.68
CA ASP A 296 0.02 -15.84 -27.56
C ASP A 296 1.25 -16.07 -26.67
N LEU A 297 1.10 -16.97 -25.70
CA LEU A 297 2.12 -17.33 -24.70
C LEU A 297 2.36 -18.86 -24.67
N ARG A 298 1.77 -19.60 -25.61
CA ARG A 298 1.81 -21.07 -25.62
C ARG A 298 3.03 -21.61 -26.34
N ASP A 299 3.44 -20.91 -27.39
CA ASP A 299 4.54 -21.31 -28.27
C ASP A 299 5.69 -20.29 -28.14
N ASP A 300 6.92 -20.79 -28.21
CA ASP A 300 8.09 -19.93 -28.38
C ASP A 300 8.05 -19.32 -29.80
N ALA A 301 8.31 -18.02 -29.91
CA ALA A 301 8.31 -17.29 -31.19
C ALA A 301 9.52 -17.61 -32.07
#